data_AF-V2WR18-F1
#
_entry.id   AF-V2WR18-F1
#
_cell.length_a   1.000
_cell.length_b   1.000
_cell.length_c   1.000
_cell.angle_alpha   90.00
_cell.angle_beta   90.00
_cell.angle_gamma   90.00
#
_symmetry.space_group_name_H-M   'P 1'
#
loop_
_entity.id
_entity.type
_entity.pdbx_description
1 polymer ?
#
loop_
_entity_poly.entity_id
_entity_poly.type
_entity_poly.pdbx_seq_one_letter_code
_entity_poly.pdbx_strand_id
1 'polypeptide(L)'
;MSVTKIGKLAPFPPLPGQPYPPARNHSRWKELYCLHDEWIMDHWLFSSEQKHAHMPFMNLAGFSTWCAPATDFNRMIWSTCIGGVFFLANDYIDSGKVLEQIPGFKQVATGTGLLHLEDQAECCHDAVFKAIKATCYPRTFQQLIKCTYKWWDSNIYEPFQNLDQYLVVCRVNVGMYFAHTYFCYTLDINLTDEQVNHPLMREAEGIVSDHIGLVNDLFSYAKEKMTNSDDTNIIHILQDYEGLTYQQAIEVVKRKIHEKEEDYSSRSGCHSTL
;
A
#
# COMPACT_ATOMS: atom_id res chain seq x y z
N MET A 1 22.73 14.77 -17.13
CA MET A 1 21.35 14.60 -16.61
C MET A 1 20.57 13.84 -17.66
N SER A 2 20.23 12.58 -17.40
CA SER A 2 19.47 11.75 -18.35
C SER A 2 18.07 12.33 -18.50
N VAL A 3 17.60 12.50 -19.74
CA VAL A 3 16.23 12.93 -20.01
C VAL A 3 15.31 11.77 -19.66
N THR A 4 14.80 11.73 -18.42
CA THR A 4 13.86 10.71 -17.97
C THR A 4 12.65 10.73 -18.90
N LYS A 5 12.50 9.68 -19.72
CA LYS A 5 11.31 9.52 -20.57
C LYS A 5 10.11 9.40 -19.65
N ILE A 6 9.20 10.37 -19.73
CA ILE A 6 7.92 10.33 -19.01
C ILE A 6 7.11 9.18 -19.60
N GLY A 7 6.60 8.28 -18.75
CA GLY A 7 5.78 7.16 -19.18
C GLY A 7 4.34 7.54 -19.51
N LYS A 8 3.47 6.53 -19.62
CA LYS A 8 2.06 6.70 -20.02
C LYS A 8 1.34 7.65 -19.04
N LEU A 9 0.72 8.71 -19.56
CA LEU A 9 -0.23 9.51 -18.81
C LEU A 9 -1.52 8.71 -18.60
N ALA A 10 -2.10 8.78 -17.40
CA ALA A 10 -3.39 8.18 -17.14
C ALA A 10 -4.43 8.67 -18.16
N PRO A 11 -5.23 7.77 -18.75
CA PRO A 11 -6.25 8.17 -19.72
C PRO A 11 -7.44 8.87 -19.06
N PHE A 12 -7.56 8.79 -17.74
CA PHE A 12 -8.53 9.53 -16.95
C PHE A 12 -7.92 10.89 -16.58
N PRO A 13 -8.59 12.02 -16.90
CA PRO A 13 -8.17 13.32 -16.38
C PRO A 13 -8.22 13.29 -14.85
N PRO A 14 -7.49 14.19 -14.15
CA PRO A 14 -7.79 14.48 -12.74
C PRO A 14 -9.30 14.67 -12.60
N LEU A 15 -9.92 14.16 -11.53
CA LEU A 15 -11.34 14.40 -11.33
C LEU A 15 -11.58 15.91 -11.29
N PRO A 16 -12.68 16.43 -11.87
CA PRO A 16 -12.97 17.86 -11.82
C PRO A 16 -12.87 18.39 -10.39
N GLY A 17 -12.00 19.40 -10.17
CA GLY A 17 -11.73 19.96 -8.84
C GLY A 17 -10.55 19.34 -8.08
N GLN A 18 -9.92 18.27 -8.57
CA GLN A 18 -8.72 17.73 -7.94
C GLN A 18 -7.48 18.61 -8.23
N PRO A 19 -6.69 18.94 -7.20
CA PRO A 19 -5.51 19.82 -7.33
C PRO A 19 -4.27 19.09 -7.88
N TYR A 20 -4.38 17.80 -8.19
CA TYR A 20 -3.24 16.95 -8.52
C TYR A 20 -2.95 16.93 -10.03
N PRO A 21 -1.67 16.84 -10.43
CA PRO A 21 -1.32 16.63 -11.82
C PRO A 21 -1.89 15.28 -12.31
N PRO A 22 -2.09 15.11 -13.64
CA PRO A 22 -2.48 13.83 -14.20
C PRO A 22 -1.52 12.73 -13.75
N ALA A 23 -2.09 11.61 -13.29
CA ALA A 23 -1.31 10.46 -12.87
C ALA A 23 -0.42 9.95 -14.03
N ARG A 24 0.78 9.48 -13.69
CA ARG A 24 1.79 9.02 -14.65
C ARG A 24 2.22 7.62 -14.28
N ASN A 25 2.43 6.80 -15.29
CA ASN A 25 3.01 5.48 -15.13
C ASN A 25 4.50 5.50 -15.45
N HIS A 26 5.26 4.55 -14.93
CA HIS A 26 6.65 4.33 -15.30
C HIS A 26 6.79 4.09 -16.82
N SER A 27 7.87 4.58 -17.44
CA SER A 27 8.05 4.47 -18.91
C SER A 27 8.13 3.04 -19.44
N ARG A 28 8.59 2.11 -18.61
CA ARG A 28 8.70 0.67 -18.88
C ARG A 28 7.67 -0.17 -18.11
N TRP A 29 6.52 0.41 -17.76
CA TRP A 29 5.52 -0.27 -16.91
C TRP A 29 5.10 -1.65 -17.42
N LYS A 30 4.94 -1.84 -18.74
CA LYS A 30 4.56 -3.15 -19.30
C LYS A 30 5.57 -4.25 -18.96
N GLU A 31 6.85 -3.93 -19.10
CA GLU A 31 7.93 -4.85 -18.79
C GLU A 31 8.01 -5.14 -17.29
N LEU A 32 7.80 -4.11 -16.46
CA LEU A 32 7.73 -4.26 -15.01
C LEU A 32 6.56 -5.14 -14.57
N TYR A 33 5.41 -5.06 -15.24
CA TYR A 33 4.26 -5.93 -14.96
C TYR A 33 4.60 -7.38 -15.28
N CYS A 34 5.16 -7.65 -16.47
CA CYS A 34 5.57 -9.01 -16.83
C CYS A 34 6.60 -9.58 -15.84
N LEU A 35 7.66 -8.83 -15.52
CA LEU A 35 8.70 -9.29 -14.59
C LEU A 35 8.15 -9.51 -13.18
N HIS A 36 7.26 -8.63 -12.72
CA HIS A 36 6.56 -8.81 -11.44
C HIS A 36 5.71 -10.08 -11.45
N ASP A 37 4.87 -10.26 -12.47
CA ASP A 37 3.92 -11.37 -12.52
C ASP A 37 4.65 -12.71 -12.63
N GLU A 38 5.66 -12.81 -13.50
CA GLU A 38 6.54 -13.99 -13.60
C GLU A 38 7.19 -14.31 -12.25
N TRP A 39 7.77 -13.30 -11.59
CA TRP A 39 8.43 -13.50 -10.31
C TRP A 39 7.46 -13.94 -9.22
N ILE A 40 6.28 -13.31 -9.11
CA ILE A 40 5.26 -13.67 -8.12
C ILE A 40 4.71 -15.07 -8.39
N MET A 41 4.44 -15.41 -9.65
CA MET A 41 3.95 -16.73 -10.05
C MET A 41 4.93 -17.87 -9.71
N ASP A 42 6.24 -17.57 -9.69
CA ASP A 42 7.28 -18.53 -9.34
C ASP A 42 7.53 -18.66 -7.82
N HIS A 43 7.22 -17.63 -7.03
CA HIS A 43 7.61 -17.54 -5.61
C HIS A 43 6.46 -17.54 -4.62
N TRP A 44 5.25 -17.13 -5.03
CA TRP A 44 4.11 -17.03 -4.13
C TRP A 44 3.32 -18.35 -4.03
N LEU A 45 2.83 -18.65 -2.84
CA LEU A 45 1.97 -19.81 -2.60
C LEU A 45 0.53 -19.51 -3.03
N PHE A 46 0.14 -20.04 -4.19
CA PHE A 46 -1.25 -19.95 -4.64
C PHE A 46 -2.08 -21.11 -4.10
N SER A 47 -3.26 -20.81 -3.57
CA SER A 47 -4.19 -21.83 -3.05
C SER A 47 -4.86 -22.66 -4.16
N SER A 48 -4.74 -22.24 -5.43
CA SER A 48 -5.23 -22.98 -6.58
C SER A 48 -4.59 -22.50 -7.89
N GLU A 49 -4.58 -23.38 -8.89
CA GLU A 49 -4.14 -23.04 -10.26
C GLU A 49 -4.96 -21.89 -10.87
N GLN A 50 -6.24 -21.79 -10.51
CA GLN A 50 -7.08 -20.69 -10.97
C GLN A 50 -6.59 -19.33 -10.44
N LYS A 51 -6.17 -19.26 -9.16
CA LYS A 51 -5.60 -18.02 -8.60
C LYS A 51 -4.23 -17.72 -9.20
N HIS A 52 -3.41 -18.75 -9.41
CA HIS A 52 -2.11 -18.63 -10.09
C HIS A 52 -2.27 -18.04 -11.50
N ALA A 53 -3.14 -18.62 -12.32
CA ALA A 53 -3.42 -18.15 -13.68
C ALA A 53 -4.10 -16.77 -13.72
N HIS A 54 -4.74 -16.33 -12.63
CA HIS A 54 -5.36 -15.01 -12.54
C HIS A 54 -4.36 -13.90 -12.20
N MET A 55 -3.15 -14.23 -11.74
CA MET A 55 -2.15 -13.26 -11.27
C MET A 55 -1.91 -12.10 -12.27
N PRO A 56 -1.67 -12.32 -13.57
CA PRO A 56 -1.43 -11.22 -14.51
C PRO A 56 -2.60 -10.25 -14.69
N PHE A 57 -3.82 -10.65 -14.30
CA PHE A 57 -5.01 -9.81 -14.40
C PHE A 57 -5.21 -8.91 -13.17
N MET A 58 -4.51 -9.18 -12.07
CA MET A 58 -4.59 -8.38 -10.84
C MET A 58 -3.86 -7.05 -10.96
N ASN A 59 -2.90 -6.92 -11.90
CA ASN A 59 -2.13 -5.70 -12.16
C ASN A 59 -1.44 -5.10 -10.91
N LEU A 60 -1.00 -5.95 -9.96
CA LEU A 60 -0.47 -5.49 -8.66
C LEU A 60 0.78 -4.60 -8.78
N ALA A 61 1.62 -4.86 -9.78
CA ALA A 61 2.77 -4.01 -10.10
C ALA A 61 2.38 -2.54 -10.31
N GLY A 62 1.15 -2.29 -10.76
CA GLY A 62 0.64 -0.95 -11.03
C GLY A 62 0.77 0.00 -9.86
N PHE A 63 0.54 -0.47 -8.63
CA PHE A 63 0.64 0.41 -7.46
C PHE A 63 1.99 1.14 -7.42
N SER A 64 3.09 0.39 -7.51
CA SER A 64 4.43 0.98 -7.49
C SER A 64 4.75 1.79 -8.74
N THR A 65 4.34 1.34 -9.93
CA THR A 65 4.68 2.04 -11.18
C THR A 65 3.92 3.35 -11.39
N TRP A 66 2.71 3.48 -10.82
CA TRP A 66 1.93 4.72 -10.83
C TRP A 66 2.35 5.68 -9.71
N CYS A 67 2.77 5.17 -8.55
CA CYS A 67 3.22 6.00 -7.43
C CYS A 67 4.64 6.57 -7.61
N ALA A 68 5.53 5.86 -8.30
CA ALA A 68 6.92 6.29 -8.49
C ALA A 68 7.38 6.23 -9.97
N PRO A 69 6.70 6.96 -10.87
CA PRO A 69 6.87 6.79 -12.33
C PRO A 69 8.22 7.25 -12.89
N ALA A 70 8.99 8.02 -12.13
CA ALA A 70 10.29 8.57 -12.55
C ALA A 70 11.50 7.75 -12.05
N THR A 71 11.24 6.60 -11.43
CA THR A 71 12.26 5.76 -10.78
C THR A 71 13.19 5.05 -11.76
N ASP A 72 14.38 4.65 -11.30
CA ASP A 72 15.23 3.69 -12.00
C ASP A 72 14.56 2.31 -12.15
N PHE A 73 14.77 1.67 -13.30
CA PHE A 73 14.15 0.40 -13.61
C PHE A 73 14.50 -0.72 -12.62
N ASN A 74 15.76 -0.82 -12.17
CA ASN A 74 16.20 -1.92 -11.31
C ASN A 74 15.60 -1.79 -9.89
N ARG A 75 15.51 -0.57 -9.37
CA ARG A 75 14.83 -0.31 -8.08
C ARG A 75 13.33 -0.60 -8.20
N MET A 76 12.73 -0.24 -9.34
CA MET A 76 11.30 -0.45 -9.59
C MET A 76 10.92 -1.93 -9.64
N ILE A 77 11.76 -2.84 -10.16
CA ILE A 77 11.50 -4.31 -10.12
C ILE A 77 11.17 -4.76 -8.70
N TRP A 78 12.05 -4.45 -7.74
CA TRP A 78 11.85 -4.87 -6.35
C TRP A 78 10.74 -4.07 -5.65
N SER A 79 10.52 -2.81 -6.06
CA SER A 79 9.37 -2.03 -5.60
C SER A 79 8.03 -2.64 -6.04
N THR A 80 7.94 -3.18 -7.26
CA THR A 80 6.74 -3.87 -7.71
C THR A 80 6.56 -5.19 -6.95
N CYS A 81 7.62 -5.97 -6.76
CA CYS A 81 7.53 -7.25 -6.04
C CYS A 81 7.14 -7.05 -4.57
N ILE A 82 7.73 -6.10 -3.84
CA ILE A 82 7.34 -5.86 -2.44
C ILE A 82 5.89 -5.41 -2.33
N GLY A 83 5.41 -4.54 -3.22
CA GLY A 83 4.01 -4.14 -3.26
C GLY A 83 3.07 -5.33 -3.49
N GLY A 84 3.36 -6.14 -4.51
CA GLY A 84 2.57 -7.34 -4.83
C GLY A 84 2.54 -8.37 -3.70
N VAL A 85 3.71 -8.68 -3.11
CA VAL A 85 3.82 -9.60 -1.98
C VAL A 85 2.96 -9.13 -0.81
N PHE A 86 2.96 -7.83 -0.48
CA PHE A 86 2.17 -7.32 0.64
C PHE A 86 0.66 -7.35 0.36
N PHE A 87 0.20 -7.07 -0.87
CA PHE A 87 -1.22 -7.26 -1.23
C PHE A 87 -1.66 -8.72 -1.06
N LEU A 88 -0.84 -9.65 -1.55
CA LEU A 88 -1.15 -11.08 -1.45
C LEU A 88 -1.07 -11.59 -0.01
N ALA A 89 -0.13 -11.07 0.78
CA ALA A 89 0.02 -11.42 2.19
C ALA A 89 -1.14 -10.89 3.03
N ASN A 90 -1.64 -9.69 2.73
CA ASN A 90 -2.84 -9.15 3.36
C ASN A 90 -4.06 -10.07 3.11
N ASP A 91 -4.33 -10.38 1.84
CA ASP A 91 -5.41 -11.32 1.47
C ASP A 91 -5.21 -12.71 2.10
N TYR A 92 -3.96 -13.19 2.22
CA TYR A 92 -3.62 -14.47 2.84
C TYR A 92 -3.96 -14.52 4.33
N ILE A 93 -3.62 -13.47 5.07
CA ILE A 93 -3.94 -13.37 6.50
C ILE A 93 -5.45 -13.17 6.69
N ASP A 94 -6.08 -12.30 5.91
CA ASP A 94 -7.50 -11.97 6.07
C ASP A 94 -8.43 -13.12 5.71
N SER A 95 -8.15 -13.82 4.59
CA SER A 95 -9.01 -14.91 4.10
C SER A 95 -9.03 -16.15 5.02
N GLY A 96 -8.04 -16.29 5.90
CA GLY A 96 -7.89 -17.43 6.81
C GLY A 96 -7.75 -17.07 8.29
N LYS A 97 -7.70 -15.78 8.63
CA LYS A 97 -7.33 -15.26 9.97
C LYS A 97 -6.05 -15.88 10.51
N VAL A 98 -5.06 -16.08 9.63
CA VAL A 98 -3.80 -16.78 9.94
C VAL A 98 -2.80 -15.85 10.63
N LEU A 99 -3.24 -15.18 11.70
CA LEU A 99 -2.47 -14.15 12.42
C LEU A 99 -1.21 -14.72 13.07
N GLU A 100 -1.16 -16.03 13.32
CA GLU A 100 0.00 -16.75 13.84
C GLU A 100 1.22 -16.72 12.90
N GLN A 101 1.03 -16.36 11.63
CA GLN A 101 2.13 -16.23 10.64
C GLN A 101 2.84 -14.88 10.68
N ILE A 102 2.23 -13.88 11.32
CA ILE A 102 2.79 -12.52 11.44
C ILE A 102 4.23 -12.50 12.01
N PRO A 103 4.57 -13.26 13.08
CA PRO A 103 5.94 -13.32 13.60
C PRO A 103 6.96 -13.74 12.54
N GLY A 104 6.58 -14.66 11.65
CA GLY A 104 7.38 -15.10 10.52
C GLY A 104 7.67 -14.01 9.51
N PHE A 105 6.62 -13.31 9.05
CA PHE A 105 6.76 -12.17 8.14
C PHE A 105 7.59 -11.02 8.73
N LYS A 106 7.51 -10.80 10.05
CA LYS A 106 8.38 -9.86 10.74
C LYS A 106 9.83 -10.31 10.75
N GLN A 107 10.09 -11.58 11.04
CA GLN A 107 11.46 -12.11 11.09
C GLN A 107 12.16 -11.96 9.73
N VAL A 108 11.51 -12.39 8.65
CA VAL A 108 12.08 -12.32 7.29
C VAL A 108 12.34 -10.88 6.84
N ALA A 109 11.54 -9.91 7.30
CA ALA A 109 11.76 -8.49 6.99
C ALA A 109 13.14 -7.98 7.45
N THR A 110 13.69 -8.54 8.53
CA THR A 110 15.04 -8.19 9.02
C THR A 110 16.17 -8.74 8.15
N GLY A 111 15.85 -9.71 7.29
CA GLY A 111 16.81 -10.47 6.50
C GLY A 111 17.67 -11.42 7.32
N THR A 112 17.19 -11.88 8.48
CA THR A 112 17.84 -12.93 9.31
C THR A 112 17.39 -14.35 8.94
N GLY A 113 16.58 -14.50 7.90
CA GLY A 113 16.07 -15.79 7.41
C GLY A 113 14.71 -16.17 8.01
N LEU A 114 14.24 -17.34 7.60
CA LEU A 114 12.87 -17.85 7.84
C LEU A 114 12.67 -18.24 9.31
N LEU A 115 11.46 -18.00 9.82
CA LEU A 115 11.01 -18.60 11.08
C LEU A 115 10.48 -20.01 10.82
N HIS A 116 9.69 -20.16 9.74
CA HIS A 116 9.15 -21.42 9.29
C HIS A 116 9.77 -21.81 7.94
N LEU A 117 10.70 -22.78 7.97
CA LEU A 117 11.52 -23.15 6.80
C LEU A 117 10.73 -23.59 5.56
N GLU A 118 9.52 -24.11 5.75
CA GLU A 118 8.66 -24.62 4.68
C GLU A 118 7.54 -23.64 4.31
N ASP A 119 7.44 -22.48 4.99
CA ASP A 119 6.43 -21.48 4.67
C ASP A 119 6.85 -20.68 3.43
N GLN A 120 6.15 -20.95 2.33
CA GLN A 120 6.42 -20.32 1.04
C GLN A 120 6.10 -18.82 1.03
N ALA A 121 5.14 -18.36 1.82
CA ALA A 121 4.85 -16.93 1.92
C ALA A 121 6.01 -16.21 2.63
N GLU A 122 6.56 -16.80 3.70
CA GLU A 122 7.79 -16.30 4.33
C GLU A 122 8.97 -16.31 3.37
N CYS A 123 9.16 -17.38 2.60
CA CYS A 123 10.22 -17.49 1.60
C CYS A 123 10.13 -16.37 0.56
N CYS A 124 8.92 -16.08 0.10
CA CYS A 124 8.67 -15.00 -0.86
C CYS A 124 9.02 -13.62 -0.27
N HIS A 125 8.60 -13.35 0.97
CA HIS A 125 8.99 -12.11 1.68
C HIS A 125 10.50 -12.01 1.86
N ASP A 126 11.15 -13.06 2.37
CA ASP A 126 12.60 -13.10 2.61
C ASP A 126 13.39 -12.79 1.33
N ALA A 127 12.98 -13.36 0.19
CA ALA A 127 13.61 -13.10 -1.10
C ALA A 127 13.55 -11.61 -1.50
N VAL A 128 12.38 -10.97 -1.37
CA VAL A 128 12.23 -9.55 -1.68
C VAL A 128 13.02 -8.66 -0.72
N PHE A 129 12.95 -8.93 0.59
CA PHE A 129 13.68 -8.15 1.58
C PHE A 129 15.19 -8.27 1.43
N LYS A 130 15.72 -9.47 1.11
CA LYS A 130 17.14 -9.66 0.79
C LYS A 130 17.56 -8.88 -0.44
N ALA A 131 16.75 -8.88 -1.49
CA ALA A 131 17.04 -8.16 -2.71
C ALA A 131 17.06 -6.64 -2.50
N ILE A 132 16.10 -6.10 -1.75
CA ILE A 132 16.06 -4.68 -1.39
C ILE A 132 17.26 -4.35 -0.48
N LYS A 133 17.57 -5.16 0.53
CA LYS A 133 18.71 -4.94 1.44
C LYS A 133 20.04 -4.81 0.70
N ALA A 134 20.21 -5.54 -0.40
CA ALA A 134 21.45 -5.52 -1.19
C ALA A 134 21.74 -4.17 -1.87
N THR A 135 20.71 -3.34 -2.11
CA THR A 135 20.83 -2.08 -2.87
C THR A 135 20.22 -0.86 -2.15
N CYS A 136 19.60 -1.07 -1.00
CA CYS A 136 19.02 -0.02 -0.17
C CYS A 136 20.06 0.61 0.76
N TYR A 137 19.90 1.90 1.05
CA TYR A 137 20.68 2.54 2.09
C TYR A 137 20.38 1.87 3.45
N PRO A 138 21.40 1.58 4.29
CA PRO A 138 21.19 0.88 5.56
C PRO A 138 20.14 1.55 6.45
N ARG A 139 20.09 2.89 6.46
CA ARG A 139 19.10 3.66 7.23
C ARG A 139 17.69 3.48 6.67
N THR A 140 17.48 3.68 5.37
CA THR A 140 16.19 3.47 4.71
C THR A 140 15.69 2.04 4.91
N PHE A 141 16.58 1.04 4.87
CA PHE A 141 16.23 -0.36 5.13
C PHE A 141 15.79 -0.60 6.58
N GLN A 142 16.46 0.01 7.56
CA GLN A 142 16.03 -0.06 8.97
C GLN A 142 14.67 0.61 9.20
N GLN A 143 14.41 1.74 8.54
CA GLN A 143 13.11 2.40 8.57
C GLN A 143 12.01 1.52 7.94
N LEU A 144 12.31 0.86 6.82
CA LEU A 144 11.41 -0.09 6.18
C LEU A 144 11.03 -1.23 7.14
N ILE A 145 12.01 -1.88 7.79
CA ILE A 145 11.76 -2.92 8.79
C ILE A 145 10.81 -2.40 9.88
N LYS A 146 11.12 -1.23 10.45
CA LYS A 146 10.30 -0.62 11.52
C LYS A 146 8.86 -0.40 11.09
N CYS A 147 8.64 0.09 9.86
CA CYS A 147 7.29 0.32 9.35
C CYS A 147 6.57 -0.98 8.99
N THR A 148 7.25 -1.98 8.45
CA THR A 148 6.71 -3.33 8.23
C THR A 148 6.21 -3.95 9.54
N TYR A 149 6.98 -3.85 10.63
CA TYR A 149 6.57 -4.36 11.93
C TYR A 149 5.29 -3.70 12.42
N LYS A 150 5.24 -2.36 12.37
CA LYS A 150 4.06 -1.58 12.79
C LYS A 150 2.82 -1.92 11.96
N TRP A 151 2.98 -2.10 10.65
CA TRP A 151 1.88 -2.50 9.78
C TRP A 151 1.37 -3.90 10.15
N TRP A 152 2.27 -4.87 10.34
CA TRP A 152 1.86 -6.20 10.79
C TRP A 152 1.17 -6.19 12.16
N ASP A 153 1.68 -5.42 13.12
CA ASP A 153 1.03 -5.23 14.43
C ASP A 153 -0.37 -4.64 14.30
N SER A 154 -0.62 -3.78 13.31
CA SER A 154 -1.92 -3.16 13.09
C SER A 154 -2.99 -4.10 12.54
N ASN A 155 -2.63 -5.33 12.13
CA ASN A 155 -3.60 -6.36 11.76
C ASN A 155 -4.18 -7.10 12.98
N ILE A 156 -3.64 -6.84 14.18
CA ILE A 156 -4.11 -7.42 15.43
C ILE A 156 -4.90 -6.33 16.17
N TYR A 157 -6.22 -6.36 16.04
CA TYR A 157 -7.12 -5.41 16.70
C TYR A 157 -8.37 -6.12 17.24
N GLU A 158 -8.97 -5.51 18.26
CA GLU A 158 -10.31 -5.87 18.73
C GLU A 158 -11.38 -5.30 17.79
N PRO A 159 -12.57 -5.93 17.69
CA PRO A 159 -13.67 -5.42 16.89
C PRO A 159 -13.96 -3.93 17.17
N PHE A 160 -14.19 -3.16 16.10
CA PHE A 160 -14.47 -1.73 16.20
C PHE A 160 -15.82 -1.47 16.86
N GLN A 161 -15.86 -0.50 17.79
CA GLN A 161 -17.08 -0.11 18.49
C GLN A 161 -17.66 1.21 17.96
N ASN A 162 -16.88 1.98 17.21
CA ASN A 162 -17.25 3.26 16.63
C ASN A 162 -16.28 3.68 15.52
N LEU A 163 -16.67 4.71 14.77
CA LEU A 163 -15.91 5.26 13.66
C LEU A 163 -14.54 5.79 14.07
N ASP A 164 -14.41 6.44 15.23
CA ASP A 164 -13.14 7.02 15.66
C ASP A 164 -12.08 5.96 15.93
N GLN A 165 -12.47 4.84 16.57
CA GLN A 165 -11.58 3.70 16.78
C GLN A 165 -11.11 3.12 15.44
N TYR A 166 -12.03 2.96 14.49
CA TYR A 166 -11.70 2.50 13.15
C TYR A 166 -10.69 3.41 12.45
N LEU A 167 -10.93 4.73 12.43
CA LEU A 167 -10.06 5.68 11.75
C LEU A 167 -8.63 5.67 12.32
N VAL A 168 -8.47 5.48 13.63
CA VAL A 168 -7.16 5.36 14.27
C VAL A 168 -6.40 4.11 13.80
N VAL A 169 -7.08 2.97 13.70
CA VAL A 169 -6.45 1.71 13.26
C VAL A 169 -6.19 1.73 11.75
N CYS A 170 -7.17 2.13 10.94
CA CYS A 170 -7.07 2.21 9.48
C CYS A 170 -5.88 3.08 9.04
N ARG A 171 -5.62 4.19 9.73
CA ARG A 171 -4.46 5.07 9.45
C ARG A 171 -3.12 4.32 9.45
N VAL A 172 -2.97 3.24 10.19
CA VAL A 172 -1.77 2.39 10.17
C VAL A 172 -1.96 1.18 9.26
N ASN A 173 -3.12 0.53 9.36
CA ASN A 173 -3.44 -0.73 8.70
C ASN A 173 -3.52 -0.64 7.17
N VAL A 174 -3.87 0.52 6.60
CA VAL A 174 -3.84 0.74 5.14
C VAL A 174 -2.42 0.67 4.55
N GLY A 175 -1.38 0.67 5.39
CA GLY A 175 0.00 0.40 4.96
C GLY A 175 0.75 1.59 4.35
N MET A 176 0.21 2.82 4.44
CA MET A 176 0.86 3.99 3.82
C MET A 176 2.25 4.30 4.41
N TYR A 177 2.44 4.18 5.72
CA TYR A 177 3.76 4.41 6.34
C TYR A 177 4.81 3.40 5.85
N PHE A 178 4.40 2.15 5.68
CA PHE A 178 5.22 1.11 5.07
C PHE A 178 5.50 1.44 3.60
N ALA A 179 4.47 1.82 2.84
CA ALA A 179 4.59 2.18 1.44
C ALA A 179 5.57 3.34 1.22
N HIS A 180 5.48 4.39 2.02
CA HIS A 180 6.40 5.52 1.97
C HIS A 180 7.87 5.09 2.16
N THR A 181 8.14 4.19 3.11
CA THR A 181 9.52 3.73 3.35
C THR A 181 10.10 2.93 2.19
N TYR A 182 9.33 2.02 1.57
CA TYR A 182 9.85 1.36 0.38
C TYR A 182 9.89 2.30 -0.83
N PHE A 183 9.01 3.31 -0.91
CA PHE A 183 9.11 4.34 -1.96
C PHE A 183 10.33 5.23 -1.79
N CYS A 184 10.81 5.47 -0.57
CA CYS A 184 12.12 6.09 -0.36
C CYS A 184 13.24 5.24 -0.97
N TYR A 185 13.20 3.91 -0.80
CA TYR A 185 14.12 3.00 -1.51
C TYR A 185 13.96 3.09 -3.03
N THR A 186 12.72 3.06 -3.53
CA THR A 186 12.37 3.10 -4.95
C THR A 186 12.92 4.37 -5.59
N LEU A 187 12.65 5.53 -5.00
CA LEU A 187 13.05 6.85 -5.50
C LEU A 187 14.52 7.23 -5.19
N ASP A 188 15.31 6.33 -4.61
CA ASP A 188 16.70 6.58 -4.19
C ASP A 188 16.84 7.73 -3.17
N ILE A 189 15.86 7.86 -2.27
CA ILE A 189 15.80 8.86 -1.22
C ILE A 189 16.28 8.26 0.12
N ASN A 190 17.18 8.97 0.81
CA ASN A 190 17.79 8.54 2.08
C ASN A 190 17.57 9.56 3.19
N LEU A 191 16.34 9.66 3.69
CA LEU A 191 15.96 10.58 4.77
C LEU A 191 16.55 10.15 6.12
N THR A 192 16.94 11.11 6.96
CA THR A 192 17.28 10.85 8.36
C THR A 192 16.03 10.50 9.18
N ASP A 193 16.21 9.89 10.36
CA ASP A 193 15.08 9.66 11.27
C ASP A 193 14.43 10.97 11.71
N GLU A 194 15.21 12.05 11.86
CA GLU A 194 14.66 13.38 12.16
C GLU A 194 13.77 13.89 11.03
N GLN A 195 14.17 13.71 9.77
CA GLN A 195 13.37 14.13 8.61
C GLN A 195 12.09 13.30 8.47
N VAL A 196 12.16 11.98 8.67
CA VAL A 196 10.99 11.10 8.63
C VAL A 196 10.02 11.42 9.78
N ASN A 197 10.55 11.71 10.98
CA ASN A 197 9.74 12.05 12.15
C ASN A 197 9.39 13.54 12.26
N HIS A 198 9.78 14.36 11.28
CA HIS A 198 9.46 15.78 11.29
C HIS A 198 7.93 15.97 11.35
N PRO A 199 7.39 16.88 12.17
CA PRO A 199 5.95 17.04 12.33
C PRO A 199 5.20 17.19 11.00
N LEU A 200 5.71 18.01 10.09
CA LEU A 200 5.12 18.18 8.75
C LEU A 200 5.12 16.90 7.91
N MET A 201 6.16 16.05 8.03
CA MET A 201 6.20 14.77 7.32
C MET A 201 5.14 13.82 7.90
N ARG A 202 5.07 13.69 9.23
CA ARG A 202 4.11 12.82 9.91
C ARG A 202 2.66 13.25 9.67
N GLU A 203 2.44 14.55 9.60
CA GLU A 203 1.15 15.13 9.26
C GLU A 203 0.75 14.83 7.81
N ALA A 204 1.66 15.04 6.85
CA ALA A 204 1.42 14.71 5.45
C ALA A 204 1.16 13.21 5.25
N GLU A 205 1.98 12.33 5.84
CA GLU A 205 1.76 10.88 5.82
C GLU A 205 0.40 10.51 6.43
N GLY A 206 -0.01 11.15 7.52
CA GLY A 206 -1.29 10.92 8.17
C GLY A 206 -2.49 11.29 7.27
N ILE A 207 -2.42 12.44 6.59
CA ILE A 207 -3.46 12.87 5.64
C ILE A 207 -3.55 11.90 4.46
N VAL A 208 -2.39 11.54 3.87
CA VAL A 208 -2.34 10.61 2.74
C VAL A 208 -2.84 9.22 3.15
N SER A 209 -2.49 8.76 4.35
CA SER A 209 -2.97 7.49 4.89
C SER A 209 -4.49 7.47 5.06
N ASP A 210 -5.07 8.51 5.67
CA ASP A 210 -6.53 8.66 5.79
C ASP A 210 -7.20 8.64 4.40
N HIS A 211 -6.66 9.40 3.45
CA HIS A 211 -7.21 9.49 2.09
C HIS A 211 -7.22 8.13 1.39
N ILE A 212 -6.07 7.43 1.40
CA ILE A 212 -5.94 6.12 0.75
C ILE A 212 -6.84 5.09 1.42
N GLY A 213 -6.97 5.09 2.75
CA GLY A 213 -7.86 4.18 3.47
C GLY A 213 -9.32 4.39 3.07
N LEU A 214 -9.78 5.64 3.06
CA LEU A 214 -11.14 5.99 2.65
C LEU A 214 -11.42 5.63 1.18
N VAL A 215 -10.46 5.89 0.29
CA VAL A 215 -10.57 5.53 -1.13
C VAL A 215 -10.59 4.01 -1.31
N ASN A 216 -9.72 3.29 -0.61
CA ASN A 216 -9.66 1.84 -0.64
C ASN A 216 -11.01 1.25 -0.24
N ASP A 217 -11.51 1.58 0.94
CA ASP A 217 -12.80 1.10 1.45
C ASP A 217 -13.97 1.40 0.50
N LEU A 218 -14.00 2.60 -0.08
CA LEU A 218 -15.05 2.98 -1.02
C LEU A 218 -15.07 2.09 -2.27
N PHE A 219 -13.90 1.74 -2.80
CA PHE A 219 -13.79 0.91 -4.01
C PHE A 219 -13.78 -0.60 -3.71
N SER A 220 -13.36 -1.02 -2.52
CA SER A 220 -13.28 -2.42 -2.11
C SER A 220 -14.57 -2.94 -1.47
N TYR A 221 -15.46 -2.06 -0.96
CA TYR A 221 -16.66 -2.47 -0.22
C TYR A 221 -17.50 -3.55 -0.92
N ALA A 222 -17.71 -3.42 -2.24
CA ALA A 222 -18.49 -4.41 -2.97
C ALA A 222 -17.80 -5.80 -2.99
N LYS A 223 -16.47 -5.84 -3.14
CA LYS A 223 -15.67 -7.08 -3.06
C LYS A 223 -15.79 -7.65 -1.65
N GLU A 224 -15.51 -6.85 -0.64
CA GLU A 224 -15.47 -7.28 0.77
C GLU A 224 -16.82 -7.77 1.26
N LYS A 225 -17.92 -7.14 0.84
CA LYS A 225 -19.28 -7.58 1.14
C LYS A 225 -19.59 -8.95 0.52
N MET A 226 -19.09 -9.22 -0.69
CA MET A 226 -19.27 -10.51 -1.35
C MET A 226 -18.43 -11.62 -0.70
N THR A 227 -17.32 -11.27 -0.06
CA THR A 227 -16.41 -12.21 0.62
C THR A 227 -16.66 -12.32 2.14
N ASN A 228 -17.63 -11.58 2.68
CA ASN A 228 -17.90 -11.46 4.12
C ASN A 228 -16.66 -11.03 4.93
N SER A 229 -15.90 -10.09 4.37
CA SER A 229 -14.69 -9.52 4.97
C SER A 229 -14.79 -7.99 5.10
N ASP A 230 -16.01 -7.47 5.21
CA ASP A 230 -16.32 -6.05 5.31
C ASP A 230 -16.46 -5.55 6.77
N ASP A 231 -16.11 -6.38 7.76
CA ASP A 231 -16.15 -6.04 9.19
C ASP A 231 -15.20 -4.88 9.56
N THR A 232 -14.22 -4.61 8.70
CA THR A 232 -13.30 -3.48 8.81
C THR A 232 -13.45 -2.46 7.69
N ASN A 233 -14.62 -2.38 7.06
CA ASN A 233 -14.91 -1.35 6.07
C ASN A 233 -15.71 -0.20 6.67
N ILE A 234 -15.30 1.04 6.42
CA ILE A 234 -15.95 2.24 6.93
C ILE A 234 -17.43 2.32 6.52
N ILE A 235 -17.81 1.83 5.33
CA ILE A 235 -19.20 1.84 4.89
C ILE A 235 -20.02 0.91 5.78
N HIS A 236 -19.51 -0.28 6.12
CA HIS A 236 -20.16 -1.19 7.07
C HIS A 236 -20.33 -0.51 8.42
N ILE A 237 -19.25 0.10 8.94
CA ILE A 237 -19.26 0.75 10.26
C ILE A 237 -20.29 1.89 10.32
N LEU A 238 -20.37 2.71 9.27
CA LEU A 238 -21.37 3.79 9.17
C LEU A 238 -22.81 3.26 9.10
N GLN A 239 -23.04 2.11 8.48
CA GLN A 239 -24.37 1.50 8.45
C GLN A 239 -24.76 0.92 9.81
N ASP A 240 -23.85 0.18 10.45
CA ASP A 240 -24.16 -0.59 11.65
C ASP A 240 -24.14 0.26 12.93
N TYR A 241 -23.20 1.21 13.05
CA TYR A 241 -23.04 2.03 14.26
C TYR A 241 -23.71 3.40 14.17
N GLU A 242 -23.85 3.97 12.97
CA GLU A 242 -24.49 5.27 12.77
C GLU A 242 -25.88 5.18 12.15
N GLY A 243 -26.34 3.97 11.80
CA GLY A 243 -27.67 3.74 11.24
C GLY A 243 -27.88 4.35 9.86
N LEU A 244 -26.80 4.64 9.13
CA LEU A 244 -26.86 5.26 7.81
C LEU A 244 -27.31 4.24 6.76
N THR A 245 -28.01 4.72 5.72
CA THR A 245 -28.19 3.93 4.50
C THR A 245 -26.87 3.85 3.72
N TYR A 246 -26.73 2.85 2.86
CA TYR A 246 -25.56 2.70 1.99
C TYR A 246 -25.22 3.98 1.20
N GLN A 247 -26.24 4.66 0.65
CA GLN A 247 -26.03 5.92 -0.08
C GLN A 247 -25.55 7.05 0.83
N GLN A 248 -26.11 7.17 2.03
CA GLN A 248 -25.64 8.16 3.00
C GLN A 248 -24.20 7.88 3.44
N ALA A 249 -23.84 6.62 3.67
CA ALA A 249 -22.48 6.22 4.01
C ALA A 249 -21.48 6.58 2.90
N ILE A 250 -21.80 6.29 1.63
CA ILE A 250 -20.97 6.69 0.47
C ILE A 250 -20.74 8.21 0.45
N GLU A 251 -21.78 9.01 0.64
CA GLU A 251 -21.64 10.48 0.60
C GLU A 251 -20.82 11.01 1.79
N VAL A 252 -20.91 10.39 2.96
CA VAL A 252 -20.01 10.70 4.09
C VAL A 252 -18.55 10.40 3.73
N VAL A 253 -18.27 9.23 3.14
CA VAL A 253 -16.91 8.82 2.76
C VAL A 253 -16.35 9.73 1.68
N LYS A 254 -17.10 10.02 0.61
CA LYS A 254 -16.67 10.95 -0.45
C LYS A 254 -16.33 12.34 0.07
N ARG A 255 -17.15 12.88 0.97
CA ARG A 255 -16.88 14.17 1.59
C ARG A 255 -15.58 14.12 2.40
N LYS A 256 -15.36 13.08 3.21
CA LYS A 256 -14.10 12.92 3.96
C LYS A 256 -12.89 12.78 3.04
N ILE A 257 -13.01 12.07 1.91
CA ILE A 257 -11.95 12.00 0.90
C ILE A 257 -11.60 13.41 0.42
N HIS A 258 -12.60 14.23 0.07
CA HIS A 258 -12.38 15.60 -0.38
C HIS A 258 -11.74 16.49 0.70
N GLU A 259 -12.21 16.39 1.94
CA GLU A 259 -11.59 17.08 3.09
C GLU A 259 -10.09 16.76 3.22
N LYS A 260 -9.69 15.49 2.99
CA LYS A 260 -8.27 15.10 3.01
C LYS A 260 -7.47 15.65 1.84
N GLU A 261 -8.09 15.79 0.66
CA GLU A 261 -7.45 16.45 -0.48
C GLU A 261 -7.20 17.93 -0.20
N GLU A 262 -8.18 18.63 0.39
CA GLU A 262 -8.04 20.04 0.80
C GLU A 262 -7.01 20.22 1.93
N ASP A 263 -7.02 19.35 2.94
CA ASP A 263 -6.02 19.32 4.01
C ASP A 263 -4.60 19.18 3.45
N TYR A 264 -4.41 18.29 2.47
CA TYR A 264 -3.10 18.09 1.84
C TYR A 264 -2.66 19.31 1.02
N SER A 265 -3.55 19.87 0.19
CA SER A 265 -3.24 21.03 -0.65
C SER A 265 -2.95 22.30 0.14
N SER A 266 -3.71 22.56 1.20
CA SER A 266 -3.51 23.73 2.06
C SER A 266 -2.15 23.69 2.78
N ARG A 267 -1.69 22.50 3.18
CA ARG A 267 -0.44 22.31 3.94
C ARG A 267 0.80 22.13 3.08
N SER A 268 0.65 21.56 1.87
CA SER A 268 1.77 21.37 0.93
C SER A 268 2.20 22.64 0.20
N GLY A 269 1.48 23.76 0.38
CA GLY A 269 1.74 24.99 -0.35
C GLY A 269 1.42 24.88 -1.85
N CYS A 270 0.80 23.78 -2.29
CA CYS A 270 0.24 23.62 -3.64
C CYS A 270 -1.05 24.45 -3.77
N HIS A 271 -0.91 25.77 -3.72
CA HIS A 271 -1.93 26.63 -4.32
C HIS A 271 -1.77 26.49 -5.83
N SER A 272 -2.79 25.96 -6.48
CA SER A 272 -2.91 25.94 -7.93
C SER A 272 -2.94 27.38 -8.45
N THR A 273 -1.76 27.95 -8.76
CA THR A 273 -1.68 28.98 -9.79
C THR A 273 -1.78 28.30 -11.14
N LEU A 274 -3.02 28.01 -11.53
CA LEU A 274 -3.44 27.85 -12.92
C LEU A 274 -4.64 28.76 -13.16
#